data_AF-A0A817VGJ9-F1
#
_entry.id   AF-A0A817VGJ9-F1
#
_cell.length_a   1.000
_cell.length_b   1.000
_cell.length_c   1.000
_cell.angle_alpha   90.00
_cell.angle_beta   90.00
_cell.angle_gamma   90.00
#
_symmetry.space_group_name_H-M   'P 1'
#
loop_
_entity.id
_entity.type
_entity.pdbx_description
1 polymer ?
#
loop_
_entity_poly.entity_id
_entity_poly.type
_entity_poly.pdbx_seq_one_letter_code
_entity_poly.pdbx_strand_id
1 'polypeptide(L)'
;MFPYPSGRLHMGHVRVYTLSDTLARYYRMRGYQVIHCIGWDAFGLPAENAAFERSEEPDQWTKKNIAYMKQQIKQLGCSFDWKRAAVNWDPVDQTVLADEQIDEAGRSWRSGAIVEKKYLKQWFIRTRAFTQV
;
A
#
# COMPACT_ATOMS: atom_id res chain seq x y z
N MET A 1 -3.82 3.03 -6.85
CA MET A 1 -2.52 3.40 -6.26
C MET A 1 -2.73 3.62 -4.78
N PHE A 2 -1.78 3.18 -3.95
CA PHE A 2 -1.87 3.32 -2.50
C PHE A 2 -1.22 4.64 -2.06
N PRO A 3 -1.53 5.16 -0.87
CA PRO A 3 -0.96 6.40 -0.39
C PRO A 3 0.38 6.14 0.30
N TYR A 4 1.33 7.05 0.13
CA TYR A 4 2.45 7.18 1.05
C TYR A 4 1.93 7.71 2.40
N PRO A 5 2.29 7.10 3.54
CA PRO A 5 1.92 7.58 4.87
C PRO A 5 2.86 8.72 5.33
N SER A 6 3.18 9.64 4.42
CA SER A 6 4.03 10.81 4.67
C SER A 6 3.28 12.00 5.28
N GLY A 7 1.99 11.84 5.59
CA GLY A 7 1.16 12.88 6.22
C GLY A 7 -0.32 12.51 6.30
N ARG A 8 -1.18 13.41 5.82
CA ARG A 8 -2.65 13.27 5.84
C ARG A 8 -3.21 13.12 4.42
N LEU A 9 -4.42 12.57 4.29
CA LEU A 9 -5.13 12.60 3.01
C LEU A 9 -5.49 14.04 2.61
N HIS A 10 -5.39 14.31 1.32
CA HIS A 10 -5.82 15.54 0.66
C HIS A 10 -6.76 15.20 -0.51
N MET A 11 -7.40 16.21 -1.11
CA MET A 11 -8.48 16.00 -2.10
C MET A 11 -8.09 15.17 -3.34
N GLY A 12 -6.80 15.08 -3.68
CA GLY A 12 -6.32 14.17 -4.73
C GLY A 12 -6.55 12.69 -4.40
N HIS A 13 -6.30 12.29 -3.16
CA HIS A 13 -6.60 10.95 -2.66
C HIS A 13 -8.12 10.68 -2.68
N VAL A 14 -8.92 11.63 -2.18
CA VAL A 14 -10.39 11.53 -2.16
C VAL A 14 -10.93 11.31 -3.57
N ARG A 15 -10.50 12.10 -4.56
CA ARG A 15 -10.89 11.96 -5.97
C ARG A 15 -10.66 10.54 -6.50
N VAL A 16 -9.48 9.96 -6.23
CA VAL A 16 -9.13 8.61 -6.71
C VAL A 16 -9.94 7.52 -6.00
N TYR A 17 -10.09 7.60 -4.67
CA TYR A 17 -10.76 6.56 -3.89
C TYR A 17 -12.29 6.57 -4.02
N THR A 18 -12.92 7.74 -4.21
CA THR A 18 -14.36 7.82 -4.52
C THR A 18 -14.67 7.20 -5.89
N LEU A 19 -13.79 7.37 -6.89
CA LEU A 19 -13.96 6.75 -8.20
C LEU A 19 -13.83 5.22 -8.14
N SER A 20 -12.81 4.69 -7.43
CA SER A 20 -12.65 3.23 -7.30
C SER A 20 -13.78 2.60 -6.49
N ASP A 21 -14.25 3.25 -5.42
CA ASP A 21 -15.35 2.74 -4.60
C ASP A 21 -16.70 2.77 -5.32
N THR A 22 -16.95 3.80 -6.15
CA THR A 22 -18.15 3.87 -7.00
C THR A 22 -18.20 2.68 -7.97
N LEU A 23 -17.10 2.39 -8.67
CA LEU A 23 -17.00 1.23 -9.55
C LEU A 23 -17.13 -0.08 -8.77
N ALA A 24 -16.48 -0.20 -7.61
CA ALA A 24 -16.56 -1.39 -6.78
C ALA A 24 -17.99 -1.71 -6.31
N ARG A 25 -18.76 -0.68 -5.91
CA ARG A 25 -20.18 -0.83 -5.57
C ARG A 25 -21.01 -1.23 -6.78
N TYR A 26 -20.83 -0.56 -7.92
CA TYR A 26 -21.54 -0.87 -9.16
C TYR A 26 -21.37 -2.35 -9.57
N TYR A 27 -20.13 -2.86 -9.61
CA TYR A 27 -19.89 -4.25 -9.98
C TYR A 27 -20.38 -5.25 -8.91
N ARG A 28 -20.34 -4.90 -7.60
CA ARG A 28 -20.95 -5.72 -6.53
C ARG A 28 -22.47 -5.82 -6.70
N MET A 29 -23.14 -4.70 -6.98
CA MET A 29 -24.59 -4.66 -7.22
C MET A 29 -25.00 -5.44 -8.48
N ARG A 30 -24.10 -5.58 -9.46
CA ARG A 30 -24.26 -6.46 -10.63
C ARG A 30 -23.86 -7.93 -10.39
N GLY A 31 -23.62 -8.34 -9.15
CA GLY A 31 -23.34 -9.73 -8.78
C GLY A 31 -21.91 -10.22 -8.99
N TYR A 32 -20.97 -9.35 -9.40
CA TYR A 32 -19.57 -9.75 -9.57
C TYR A 32 -18.85 -9.89 -8.22
N GLN A 33 -17.94 -10.86 -8.11
CA GLN A 33 -17.05 -10.99 -6.95
C GLN A 33 -15.93 -9.92 -6.99
N VAL A 34 -16.24 -8.72 -6.52
CA VAL A 34 -15.30 -7.59 -6.57
C VAL A 34 -14.30 -7.62 -5.41
N ILE A 35 -13.08 -8.03 -5.73
CA ILE A 35 -11.86 -7.80 -4.95
C ILE A 35 -11.50 -6.30 -5.05
N HIS A 36 -12.29 -5.45 -4.40
CA HIS A 36 -11.88 -4.07 -4.13
C HIS A 36 -10.92 -4.15 -2.95
N CYS A 37 -9.63 -4.25 -3.28
CA CYS A 37 -8.45 -3.94 -2.37
C CYS A 37 -7.32 -1.18 -1.81
N ILE A 38 -7.21 -0.55 -0.58
CA ILE A 38 -6.21 0.40 -0.07
C ILE A 38 -5.09 -0.35 0.69
N GLY A 39 -3.88 -0.37 0.14
CA GLY A 39 -2.64 -0.69 0.86
C GLY A 39 -2.03 0.56 1.52
N TRP A 40 -0.75 0.47 1.90
CA TRP A 40 0.08 1.62 2.27
C TRP A 40 1.41 1.48 1.56
N ASP A 41 1.89 2.54 0.93
CA ASP A 41 3.22 2.58 0.32
C ASP A 41 4.20 3.13 1.36
N ALA A 42 4.61 2.25 2.28
CA ALA A 42 5.06 2.64 3.61
C ALA A 42 6.58 2.90 3.75
N PHE A 43 7.35 2.80 2.67
CA PHE A 43 8.82 2.78 2.71
C PHE A 43 9.49 3.77 1.75
N GLY A 44 10.78 4.01 2.01
CA GLY A 44 11.64 4.86 1.20
C GLY A 44 11.44 6.35 1.45
N LEU A 45 12.11 7.14 0.62
CA LEU A 45 12.32 8.58 0.80
C LEU A 45 11.05 9.40 1.15
N PRO A 46 9.85 9.16 0.57
CA PRO A 46 8.67 9.96 0.93
C PRO A 46 8.24 9.83 2.40
N ALA A 47 8.39 8.64 3.00
CA ALA A 47 8.07 8.40 4.41
C ALA A 47 9.26 8.72 5.32
N GLU A 48 10.47 8.30 4.93
CA GLU A 48 11.71 8.50 5.67
C GLU A 48 12.05 10.01 5.81
N ASN A 49 12.05 10.78 4.70
CA ASN A 49 12.35 12.21 4.73
C ASN A 49 11.30 13.01 5.53
N ALA A 50 10.02 12.65 5.43
CA ALA A 50 8.95 13.30 6.18
C ALA A 50 9.05 13.06 7.70
N ALA A 51 9.70 11.97 8.13
CA ALA A 51 10.03 11.73 9.53
C ALA A 51 11.25 12.56 9.96
N PHE A 52 12.33 12.56 9.17
CA PHE A 52 13.54 13.36 9.41
C PHE A 52 13.25 14.87 9.49
N GLU A 53 12.43 15.42 8.59
CA GLU A 53 11.93 16.82 8.62
C GLU A 53 11.32 17.24 9.97
N ARG A 54 10.84 16.27 10.75
CA ARG A 54 10.07 16.47 11.99
C ARG A 54 10.77 15.93 13.23
N SER A 55 11.99 15.39 13.06
CA SER A 55 12.74 14.67 14.11
C SER A 55 11.92 13.57 14.80
N GLU A 56 11.02 12.92 14.07
CA GLU A 56 10.30 11.72 14.54
C GLU A 56 10.96 10.46 13.96
N GLU A 57 10.91 9.34 14.70
CA GLU A 57 11.36 8.04 14.21
C GLU A 57 10.52 7.57 13.00
N PRO A 58 11.11 7.16 11.86
CA PRO A 58 10.37 6.81 10.64
C PRO A 58 9.29 5.74 10.85
N ASP A 59 9.56 4.74 11.70
CA ASP A 59 8.59 3.69 12.06
C ASP A 59 7.37 4.25 12.80
N GLN A 60 7.59 5.12 13.79
CA GLN A 60 6.54 5.72 14.60
C GLN A 60 5.70 6.71 13.76
N TRP A 61 6.38 7.56 12.98
CA TRP A 61 5.76 8.48 12.01
C TRP A 61 4.85 7.73 11.02
N THR A 62 5.38 6.66 10.44
CA THR A 62 4.66 5.80 9.48
C THR A 62 3.43 5.15 10.12
N LYS A 63 3.58 4.51 11.29
CA LYS A 63 2.46 3.87 12.01
C LYS A 63 1.36 4.88 12.40
N LYS A 64 1.75 6.06 12.88
CA LYS A 64 0.89 7.19 13.25
C LYS A 64 0.07 7.70 12.06
N ASN A 65 0.70 7.92 10.91
CA ASN A 65 0.01 8.36 9.70
C ASN A 65 -0.87 7.27 9.09
N ILE A 66 -0.42 6.01 9.05
CA ILE A 66 -1.26 4.86 8.62
C ILE A 66 -2.53 4.79 9.48
N ALA A 67 -2.43 4.92 10.80
CA ALA A 67 -3.60 4.91 11.69
C ALA A 67 -4.57 6.08 11.39
N TYR A 68 -4.04 7.30 11.22
CA TYR A 68 -4.83 8.50 10.95
C TYR A 68 -5.52 8.45 9.57
N MET A 69 -4.78 8.15 8.51
CA MET A 69 -5.31 8.06 7.15
C MET A 69 -6.34 6.91 7.03
N LYS A 70 -6.14 5.80 7.75
CA LYS A 70 -7.12 4.71 7.86
C LYS A 70 -8.42 5.13 8.54
N GLN A 71 -8.37 6.06 9.51
CA GLN A 71 -9.56 6.67 10.10
C GLN A 71 -10.26 7.60 9.08
N GLN A 72 -9.52 8.47 8.40
CA GLN A 72 -10.08 9.36 7.36
C GLN A 72 -10.77 8.55 6.25
N ILE A 73 -10.16 7.46 5.77
CA ILE A 73 -10.74 6.57 4.75
C ILE A 73 -12.04 5.91 5.22
N LYS A 74 -12.13 5.49 6.49
CA LYS A 74 -13.38 4.98 7.07
C LYS A 74 -14.46 6.06 7.13
N GLN A 75 -14.10 7.29 7.46
CA GLN A 75 -15.03 8.44 7.50
C GLN A 75 -15.54 8.84 6.11
N LEU A 76 -14.73 8.64 5.05
CA LEU A 76 -15.17 8.77 3.65
C LEU A 76 -16.10 7.64 3.18
N GLY A 77 -16.33 6.61 4.00
CA GLY A 77 -17.25 5.51 3.70
C GLY A 77 -16.76 4.49 2.67
N CYS A 78 -15.51 4.55 2.23
CA CYS A 78 -14.97 3.69 1.17
C CYS A 78 -15.03 2.19 1.53
N SER A 79 -15.68 1.39 0.69
CA SER A 79 -15.93 -0.05 0.86
C SER A 79 -14.73 -0.90 0.42
N PHE A 80 -13.63 -0.69 1.12
CA PHE A 80 -12.37 -1.40 0.97
C PHE A 80 -12.39 -2.76 1.70
N ASP A 81 -12.05 -3.86 1.03
CA ASP A 81 -11.73 -5.11 1.72
C ASP A 81 -10.38 -4.96 2.40
N TRP A 82 -10.44 -4.66 3.69
CA TRP A 82 -9.25 -4.55 4.52
C TRP A 82 -8.54 -5.90 4.72
N LYS A 83 -9.10 -7.07 4.39
CA LYS A 83 -8.60 -8.37 4.85
C LYS A 83 -7.51 -9.03 3.97
N ARG A 84 -7.30 -8.61 2.72
CA ARG A 84 -6.60 -9.45 1.73
C ARG A 84 -5.67 -8.71 0.76
N ALA A 85 -4.36 -8.86 0.98
CA ALA A 85 -3.44 -9.35 -0.06
C ALA A 85 -2.09 -9.71 0.55
N ALA A 86 -1.36 -10.56 -0.17
CA ALA A 86 0.04 -10.81 0.10
C ALA A 86 0.88 -9.53 0.01
N VAL A 87 2.10 -9.64 0.52
CA VAL A 87 3.18 -8.67 0.40
C VAL A 87 4.45 -9.44 0.07
N ASN A 88 5.39 -8.76 -0.55
CA ASN A 88 6.78 -9.19 -0.55
C ASN A 88 7.35 -8.85 0.84
N TRP A 89 8.01 -9.79 1.50
CA TRP A 89 8.48 -9.67 2.88
C TRP A 89 9.98 -9.99 2.97
N ASP A 90 10.74 -9.07 3.53
CA ASP A 90 12.14 -9.26 3.88
C ASP A 90 12.24 -9.98 5.24
N PRO A 91 12.81 -11.20 5.33
CA PRO A 91 12.93 -11.93 6.59
C PRO A 91 14.04 -11.37 7.51
N VAL A 92 15.00 -10.60 6.99
CA VAL A 92 16.13 -10.02 7.74
C VAL A 92 15.77 -8.63 8.25
N ASP A 93 15.32 -7.73 7.36
CA ASP A 93 14.85 -6.38 7.73
C ASP A 93 13.45 -6.41 8.38
N GLN A 94 12.81 -7.59 8.45
CA GLN A 94 11.49 -7.86 9.01
C GLN A 94 10.42 -6.88 8.53
N THR A 95 10.39 -6.65 7.21
CA THR A 95 9.60 -5.57 6.61
C THR A 95 8.94 -5.96 5.29
N VAL A 96 8.09 -5.08 4.76
CA VAL A 96 7.43 -5.22 3.45
C VAL A 96 8.15 -4.44 2.36
N LEU A 97 8.26 -5.05 1.18
CA LEU A 97 8.94 -4.48 0.01
C LEU A 97 7.96 -4.21 -1.14
N ALA A 98 8.24 -3.16 -1.92
CA ALA A 98 7.66 -2.98 -3.25
C ALA A 98 8.24 -4.00 -4.26
N ASP A 99 7.65 -4.15 -5.44
CA ASP A 99 8.19 -5.08 -6.46
C ASP A 99 9.52 -4.54 -7.05
N GLU A 100 9.70 -3.22 -7.07
CA GLU A 100 10.88 -2.48 -7.54
C GLU A 100 12.08 -2.56 -6.58
N GLN A 101 11.91 -3.14 -5.38
CA GLN A 101 12.94 -3.29 -4.34
C GLN A 101 13.56 -4.70 -4.32
N ILE A 102 13.32 -5.50 -5.36
CA ILE A 102 13.71 -6.90 -5.46
C ILE A 102 14.57 -7.10 -6.71
N ASP A 103 15.71 -7.78 -6.55
CA ASP A 103 16.62 -8.10 -7.65
C ASP A 103 16.09 -9.25 -8.55
N GLU A 104 16.77 -9.48 -9.68
CA GLU A 104 16.43 -10.57 -10.62
C GLU A 104 16.54 -11.98 -9.99
N ALA A 105 17.26 -12.12 -8.87
CA ALA A 105 17.40 -13.36 -8.11
C ALA A 105 16.34 -13.51 -6.99
N GLY A 106 15.39 -12.58 -6.87
CA GLY A 106 14.33 -12.61 -5.86
C GLY A 106 14.75 -12.16 -4.47
N ARG A 107 15.78 -11.32 -4.36
CA ARG A 107 16.35 -10.82 -3.10
C ARG A 107 16.08 -9.34 -2.87
N SER A 108 16.02 -8.95 -1.61
CA SER A 108 15.95 -7.56 -1.17
C SER A 108 17.21 -6.79 -1.58
N TRP A 109 17.03 -5.66 -2.26
CA TRP A 109 18.13 -4.78 -2.67
C TRP A 109 18.97 -4.21 -1.51
N ARG A 110 18.42 -4.21 -0.28
CA ARG A 110 19.05 -3.64 0.93
C ARG A 110 19.74 -4.71 1.78
N SER A 111 19.06 -5.82 2.07
CA SER A 111 19.56 -6.86 2.99
C SER A 111 20.23 -8.04 2.27
N GLY A 112 20.01 -8.19 0.95
CA GLY A 112 20.39 -9.39 0.19
C GLY A 112 19.56 -10.64 0.51
N ALA A 113 18.58 -10.55 1.42
CA ALA A 113 17.76 -11.68 1.84
C ALA A 113 16.78 -12.12 0.74
N ILE A 114 16.58 -13.44 0.61
CA ILE A 114 15.55 -14.00 -0.29
C ILE A 114 14.16 -13.59 0.24
N VAL A 115 13.34 -13.02 -0.64
CA VAL A 115 12.08 -12.38 -0.27
C VAL A 115 10.95 -13.39 -0.14
N GLU A 116 10.32 -13.45 1.02
CA GLU A 116 9.17 -14.30 1.29
C GLU A 116 7.87 -13.66 0.75
N LYS A 117 6.85 -14.48 0.45
CA LYS A 117 5.49 -13.96 0.20
C LYS A 117 4.56 -14.28 1.36
N LYS A 118 4.39 -13.31 2.25
CA LYS A 118 3.46 -13.41 3.39
C LYS A 118 2.08 -12.90 3.00
N TYR A 119 1.04 -13.69 3.30
CA TYR A 119 -0.36 -13.26 3.19
C TYR A 119 -0.72 -12.30 4.34
N LEU A 120 -0.25 -11.06 4.21
CA LEU A 120 -0.71 -9.97 5.06
C LEU A 120 -2.04 -9.40 4.52
N LYS A 121 -2.18 -8.09 4.66
CA LYS A 121 -3.46 -7.40 4.74
C LYS A 121 -3.41 -6.12 3.90
N GLN A 122 -2.81 -6.30 2.71
CA GLN A 122 -2.33 -5.25 1.80
C GLN A 122 -2.93 -5.46 0.40
N TRP A 123 -2.30 -4.94 -0.66
CA TRP A 123 -2.94 -4.75 -1.98
C TRP A 123 -1.94 -4.69 -3.15
N PHE A 124 -2.41 -4.85 -4.42
CA PHE A 124 -1.56 -4.97 -5.64
C PHE A 124 -2.12 -4.28 -6.90
N ILE A 125 -1.26 -4.14 -7.93
CA ILE A 125 -1.60 -3.83 -9.34
C ILE A 125 -0.84 -4.82 -10.27
N ARG A 126 -1.44 -5.30 -11.36
CA ARG A 126 -0.84 -6.31 -12.26
C ARG A 126 -0.18 -5.68 -13.50
N THR A 127 1.04 -5.15 -13.33
CA THR A 127 1.81 -4.47 -14.40
C THR A 127 2.25 -5.39 -15.54
N ARG A 128 2.59 -6.65 -15.25
CA ARG A 128 3.05 -7.71 -16.21
C ARG A 128 2.06 -8.06 -17.35
N ALA A 129 0.93 -7.37 -17.48
CA ALA A 129 -0.01 -7.52 -18.59
C ALA A 129 0.19 -6.47 -19.71
N PHE A 130 1.08 -5.49 -19.51
CA PHE A 130 1.27 -4.34 -20.41
C PHE A 130 2.70 -4.18 -20.96
N THR A 131 3.63 -5.05 -20.57
CA THR A 131 4.95 -5.16 -21.20
C THR A 131 4.80 -5.82 -22.57
N GLN A 132 4.81 -5.01 -23.63
CA GLN A 132 5.14 -5.50 -24.97
C GLN A 132 6.64 -5.85 -25.02
N VAL A 133 6.97 -6.85 -25.84
CA VAL A 133 8.32 -7.33 -26.15
C VAL A 133 8.52 -7.18 -27.66
#